data_AF-A0A947TAB1-F1
#
_entry.id   AF-A0A947TAB1-F1
#
_cell.length_a   1.000
_cell.length_b   1.000
_cell.length_c   1.000
_cell.angle_alpha   90.00
_cell.angle_beta   90.00
_cell.angle_gamma   90.00
#
_symmetry.space_group_name_H-M   'P 1'
#
loop_
_entity.id
_entity.type
_entity.pdbx_description
1 polymer ?
#
loop_
_entity_poly.entity_id
_entity_poly.type
_entity_poly.pdbx_seq_one_letter_code
_entity_poly.pdbx_strand_id
1 'polypeptide(L)' 'VEDFDADTGLFGHLPELDSMAVAGLLTEMEDRLDIVIEDEDVDGEMLETYGGLLAFAEAKSVGAKSVGAKSVRG' A
#
# COMPACT_ATOMS: atom_id res chain seq x y z
N VAL A 1 11.85 18.72 -3.37
CA VAL A 1 11.30 17.36 -3.26
C VAL A 1 9.97 17.47 -3.96
N GLU A 2 9.79 16.74 -5.04
CA GLU A 2 8.55 16.76 -5.81
C GLU A 2 7.46 16.14 -4.94
N ASP A 3 6.46 16.93 -4.58
CA ASP A 3 5.34 16.50 -3.75
C ASP A 3 4.50 15.54 -4.59
N PHE A 4 4.60 14.24 -4.31
CA PHE A 4 3.66 13.25 -4.84
C PHE A 4 2.31 13.53 -4.18
N ASP A 5 1.42 14.19 -4.91
CA ASP A 5 0.03 14.42 -4.49
C ASP A 5 -0.82 13.16 -4.80
N ALA A 6 -2.00 13.07 -4.19
CA ALA A 6 -2.91 11.94 -4.35
C ALA A 6 -3.31 11.70 -5.82
N ASP A 7 -3.38 12.78 -6.61
CA ASP A 7 -3.70 12.73 -8.05
C ASP A 7 -2.49 12.35 -8.93
N THR A 8 -1.31 12.11 -8.35
CA THR A 8 -0.11 11.76 -9.12
C THR A 8 -0.25 10.35 -9.69
N GLY A 9 -0.28 10.26 -11.02
CA GLY A 9 -0.28 8.99 -11.74
C GLY A 9 1.01 8.21 -11.51
N LEU A 10 0.90 6.99 -11.00
CA LEU A 10 2.03 6.09 -10.73
C LEU A 10 2.16 5.06 -11.87
N PHE A 11 1.28 4.06 -11.91
CA PHE A 11 1.32 3.06 -12.99
C PHE A 11 0.87 3.62 -14.33
N GLY A 12 1.61 3.25 -15.37
CA GLY A 12 1.32 3.67 -16.75
C GLY A 12 1.68 5.12 -17.07
N HIS A 13 1.84 5.97 -16.05
CA HIS A 13 2.28 7.35 -16.18
C HIS A 13 3.77 7.53 -15.87
N LEU A 14 4.30 6.76 -14.91
CA LEU A 14 5.72 6.75 -14.59
C LEU A 14 6.41 5.53 -15.25
N PRO A 15 7.25 5.72 -16.27
CA PRO A 15 7.96 4.62 -16.92
C PRO A 15 8.97 3.91 -15.99
N GLU A 16 9.42 4.55 -14.92
CA GLU A 16 10.31 3.98 -13.91
C GLU A 16 9.60 3.00 -12.96
N LEU A 17 8.28 3.11 -12.83
CA LEU A 17 7.48 2.22 -12.00
C LEU A 17 7.02 1.02 -12.85
N ASP A 18 7.96 0.13 -13.13
CA ASP A 18 7.68 -1.11 -13.85
C ASP A 18 7.02 -2.17 -12.93
N SER A 19 6.52 -3.25 -13.53
CA SER A 19 5.85 -4.34 -12.82
C SER A 19 6.75 -5.06 -11.80
N MET A 20 8.08 -4.96 -11.92
CA MET A 20 9.03 -5.55 -10.96
C MET A 20 9.30 -4.59 -9.79
N ALA A 21 9.39 -3.29 -10.05
CA ALA A 21 9.52 -2.26 -9.02
C ALA A 21 8.33 -2.27 -8.06
N VAL A 22 7.14 -2.60 -8.56
CA VAL A 22 5.92 -2.58 -7.76
C VAL A 22 5.77 -3.81 -6.91
N ALA A 23 6.14 -4.99 -7.43
CA ALA A 23 6.23 -6.18 -6.59
C ALA A 23 7.14 -5.91 -5.38
N GLY A 24 8.31 -5.29 -5.61
CA GLY A 24 9.21 -4.87 -4.53
C GLY A 24 8.62 -3.83 -3.58
N LEU A 25 7.91 -2.82 -4.12
CA LEU A 25 7.23 -1.81 -3.30
C LEU A 25 6.18 -2.44 -2.38
N LEU A 26 5.35 -3.33 -2.92
CA LEU A 26 4.32 -4.03 -2.15
C LEU A 26 4.94 -4.90 -1.07
N THR A 27 5.98 -5.69 -1.38
CA THR A 27 6.71 -6.49 -0.38
C THR A 27 7.32 -5.63 0.74
N GLU A 28 7.92 -4.48 0.40
CA GLU A 28 8.45 -3.57 1.42
C GLU A 28 7.33 -2.92 2.26
N MET A 29 6.16 -2.67 1.65
CA MET A 29 4.99 -2.16 2.38
C MET A 29 4.45 -3.20 3.36
N GLU A 30 4.37 -4.48 2.97
CA GLU A 30 4.00 -5.58 3.85
C GLU A 30 4.92 -5.64 5.08
N ASP A 31 6.23 -5.65 4.87
CA ASP A 31 7.23 -5.72 5.94
C ASP A 31 7.22 -4.47 6.84
N ARG A 32 7.05 -3.26 6.28
CA ARG A 32 7.10 -2.01 7.05
C ARG A 32 5.81 -1.70 7.80
N LEU A 33 4.67 -2.10 7.24
CA LEU A 33 3.35 -1.85 7.82
C LEU A 33 2.79 -3.05 8.58
N ASP A 34 3.48 -4.20 8.55
CA ASP A 34 3.04 -5.47 9.13
C ASP A 34 1.65 -5.87 8.59
N ILE A 35 1.48 -5.74 7.27
CA ILE A 35 0.24 -6.07 6.54
C ILE A 35 0.50 -7.20 5.54
N VAL A 36 -0.57 -7.88 5.12
CA VAL A 36 -0.52 -8.86 4.03
C VAL A 36 -1.30 -8.29 2.85
N ILE A 37 -0.68 -8.23 1.68
CA ILE A 37 -1.24 -7.76 0.43
C ILE A 37 -1.32 -8.97 -0.51
N GLU A 38 -2.53 -9.46 -0.75
CA GLU A 38 -2.74 -10.57 -1.68
C GLU A 38 -2.84 -10.05 -3.12
N ASP A 39 -2.56 -10.90 -4.11
CA ASP A 39 -2.68 -10.52 -5.53
C ASP A 39 -4.12 -10.08 -5.89
N GLU A 40 -5.12 -10.62 -5.17
CA GLU A 40 -6.53 -10.20 -5.29
C GLU A 40 -6.84 -8.83 -4.67
N ASP A 41 -6.00 -8.35 -3.75
CA ASP A 41 -6.12 -7.01 -3.18
C ASP A 41 -5.53 -5.94 -4.10
N VAL A 42 -4.67 -6.35 -5.04
CA VAL A 42 -3.90 -5.45 -5.91
C VAL A 42 -4.64 -5.23 -7.22
N ASP A 43 -5.47 -4.18 -7.24
CA ASP A 43 -6.15 -3.76 -8.47
C ASP A 43 -5.31 -2.75 -9.26
N GLY A 44 -5.30 -2.88 -10.59
CA GLY A 44 -4.62 -1.92 -11.47
C GLY A 44 -5.12 -0.48 -11.32
N GLU A 45 -6.38 -0.29 -10.92
CA GLU A 45 -6.99 1.01 -10.65
C GLU A 45 -6.45 1.64 -9.33
N MET A 46 -6.14 0.82 -8.32
CA MET A 46 -5.53 1.30 -7.07
C MET A 46 -4.08 1.76 -7.28
N LEU A 47 -3.38 1.11 -8.21
CA LEU A 47 -2.00 1.38 -8.56
C LEU A 47 -1.86 2.54 -9.56
N GLU A 48 -2.97 3.00 -10.14
CA GLU A 48 -3.00 4.09 -11.12
C GLU A 48 -2.50 5.40 -10.52
N THR A 49 -2.78 5.67 -9.24
CA THR A 49 -2.41 6.91 -8.55
C THR A 49 -1.78 6.67 -7.18
N TYR A 50 -0.97 7.62 -6.72
CA TYR A 50 -0.40 7.58 -5.37
C TYR A 50 -1.48 7.59 -4.28
N GLY A 51 -2.57 8.35 -4.49
CA GLY A 51 -3.69 8.40 -3.56
C GLY A 51 -4.39 7.04 -3.40
N GLY A 52 -4.54 6.28 -4.49
CA GLY A 52 -5.13 4.93 -4.46
C GLY A 52 -4.30 3.96 -3.61
N LEU A 53 -2.99 3.90 -3.87
CA LEU A 53 -2.07 3.06 -3.10
C LEU A 53 -2.03 3.45 -1.62
N LEU A 54 -2.01 4.75 -1.32
CA LEU A 54 -1.99 5.25 0.06
C LEU A 54 -3.28 4.89 0.81
N ALA A 55 -4.45 5.11 0.20
CA ALA A 55 -5.73 4.78 0.80
C ALA A 55 -5.87 3.29 1.08
N PHE A 56 -5.38 2.44 0.17
CA PHE A 56 -5.34 0.99 0.36
C PHE A 56 -4.46 0.59 1.55
N ALA A 57 -3.23 1.13 1.61
CA ALA A 57 -2.28 0.84 2.69
C ALA A 57 -2.82 1.28 4.06
N GLU A 58 -3.45 2.46 4.13
CA GLU A 58 -4.09 2.95 5.34
C GLU A 58 -5.25 2.04 5.77
N ALA A 59 -6.11 1.64 4.84
CA ALA A 59 -7.23 0.74 5.11
C ALA A 59 -6.76 -0.61 5.68
N LYS A 60 -5.71 -1.21 5.09
CA LYS A 60 -5.13 -2.48 5.56
C LYS A 60 -4.45 -2.32 6.92
N SER A 61 -3.70 -1.24 7.13
CA SER A 61 -3.00 -0.98 8.41
C SER A 61 -3.96 -0.75 9.57
N VAL A 62 -5.11 -0.08 9.33
CA VAL A 62 -6.15 0.09 10.36
C VAL A 62 -6.81 -1.25 10.73
N GLY A 63 -7.01 -2.14 9.75
CA GLY A 63 -7.50 -3.51 9.99
C GLY A 63 -6.53 -4.33 10.86
N ALA A 64 -5.24 -4.29 10.55
CA ALA A 64 -4.19 -5.04 11.26
C ALA A 64 -4.00 -4.57 12.72
N LYS A 65 -4.07 -3.25 12.97
CA LYS A 65 -3.91 -2.69 14.33
C LYS A 65 -5.02 -3.07 15.32
N SER A 66 -6.16 -3.57 14.86
CA SER A 66 -7.26 -3.96 15.75
C SER A 66 -7.00 -5.26 16.53
N VAL A 67 -6.05 -6.10 16.09
CA VAL A 67 -5.78 -7.42 16.70
C VAL A 67 -4.83 -7.33 17.91
N GLY A 68 -4.07 -6.24 18.07
CA GLY A 68 -3.10 -6.06 19.16
C GLY A 68 -3.67 -5.69 20.54
N ALA A 69 -4.98 -5.47 20.68
CA ALA A 69 -5.57 -4.92 21.92
C ALA A 69 -6.22 -5.97 22.86
N LYS A 70 -6.09 -7.28 22.61
CA LYS A 70 -6.68 -8.30 23.50
C LYS A 70 -5.72 -8.76 24.60
N SER A 71 -5.96 -8.24 25.80
CA SER A 71 -5.78 -8.93 27.09
C SER A 71 -4.41 -8.92 27.75
N VAL A 72 -4.07 -7.80 28.42
CA VAL A 72 -3.32 -7.83 29.68
C VAL A 72 -4.04 -6.98 30.74
N ARG A 73 -5.00 -7.60 31.40
CA ARG A 73 -5.62 -7.20 32.68
C ARG A 73 -6.07 -8.55 33.24
N GLY A 74 -5.31 -9.18 34.13
CA GLY A 74 -5.05 -8.73 35.48
C GLY A 74 -5.77 -9.72 36.39
#